data_AF-A0A497L6G2-F1
#
_entry.id   AF-A0A497L6G2-F1
#
_cell.length_a   1.000
_cell.length_b   1.000
_cell.length_c   1.000
_cell.angle_alpha   90.00
_cell.angle_beta   90.00
_cell.angle_gamma   90.00
#
_symmetry.space_group_name_H-M   'P 1'
#
loop_
_entity.id
_entity.type
_entity.pdbx_description
1 polymer ?
#
loop_
_entity_poly.entity_id
_entity_poly.type
_entity_poly.pdbx_seq_one_letter_code
_entity_poly.pdbx_strand_id
1 'polypeptide(L)' 'VYRRLLDALGLFERRRGEVSELAEALIELIVKIRERLRAEKNYKLSDKIREELAEIGVILGDKPEGTSWKFERQH' A
#
# COMPACT_ATOMS: atom_id res chain seq x y z
N VAL A 1 -16.41 -13.95 23.01
CA VAL A 1 -17.89 -13.88 22.90
C VAL A 1 -18.33 -12.76 21.95
N TYR A 2 -17.88 -11.51 22.12
CA TYR A 2 -18.21 -10.37 21.23
C TYR A 2 -17.98 -10.60 19.72
N ARG A 3 -16.90 -11.29 19.32
CA ARG A 3 -16.58 -11.52 17.91
C ARG A 3 -17.67 -12.29 17.14
N ARG A 4 -18.30 -13.30 17.77
CA ARG A 4 -19.38 -14.09 17.16
C ARG A 4 -20.66 -13.30 16.94
N LEU A 5 -20.95 -12.37 17.85
CA LEU A 5 -22.11 -11.47 17.78
C LEU A 5 -21.92 -10.44 16.66
N LEU A 6 -20.72 -9.89 16.54
CA LEU A 6 -20.35 -8.96 15.48
C LEU A 6 -20.32 -9.62 14.09
N ASP A 7 -19.90 -10.89 14.00
CA ASP A 7 -19.98 -11.70 12.76
C ASP A 7 -21.44 -11.97 12.36
N ALA A 8 -22.28 -12.36 13.33
CA ALA A 8 -23.71 -12.65 13.08
C ALA A 8 -24.51 -11.41 12.63
N LEU A 9 -24.09 -10.21 13.05
CA LEU A 9 -24.69 -8.94 12.66
C LEU A 9 -24.17 -8.40 11.31
N GLY A 10 -23.26 -9.12 10.62
CA GLY A 10 -22.67 -8.67 9.37
C GLY A 10 -21.79 -7.42 9.49
N LEU A 11 -21.47 -6.98 10.72
CA LEU A 11 -20.67 -5.78 10.98
C LEU A 11 -19.19 -5.98 10.59
N PHE A 12 -18.80 -7.22 10.32
CA PHE A 12 -17.51 -7.62 9.76
C PHE A 12 -17.58 -8.06 8.30
N GLU A 13 -18.67 -7.78 7.57
CA GLU A 13 -18.57 -7.74 6.11
C GLU A 13 -17.44 -6.79 5.77
N ARG A 14 -16.34 -7.40 5.31
CA ARG A 14 -15.15 -6.69 4.88
C ARG A 14 -15.57 -5.73 3.78
N ARG A 15 -15.83 -4.49 4.14
CA ARG A 15 -15.35 -3.33 3.39
C ARG A 15 -13.83 -3.28 3.51
N ARG A 16 -13.17 -4.38 3.16
CA ARG A 16 -11.84 -4.34 2.57
C ARG A 16 -12.20 -3.82 1.18
N GLY A 17 -12.08 -2.51 0.96
CA GLY A 17 -12.26 -1.97 -0.38
C GLY A 17 -11.40 -2.85 -1.28
N GLU A 18 -12.03 -3.61 -2.18
CA GLU A 18 -11.30 -4.48 -3.08
C GLU A 18 -10.47 -3.54 -3.95
N VAL A 19 -9.21 -3.40 -3.56
CA VAL A 19 -8.20 -2.89 -4.46
C VAL A 19 -8.15 -3.93 -5.56
N SER A 20 -8.44 -3.51 -6.79
CA SER A 20 -8.34 -4.39 -7.95
C SER A 20 -6.97 -5.07 -7.94
N GLU A 21 -6.90 -6.38 -8.20
CA GLU A 21 -5.64 -7.13 -8.28
C GLU A 21 -4.63 -6.44 -9.22
N LEU A 22 -5.12 -5.81 -10.29
CA LEU A 22 -4.32 -4.98 -11.18
C LEU A 22 -3.63 -3.80 -10.47
N ALA A 23 -4.32 -3.10 -9.57
CA ALA A 23 -3.75 -1.97 -8.84
C ALA A 23 -2.68 -2.46 -7.85
N GLU A 24 -2.88 -3.60 -7.19
CA GLU A 24 -1.86 -4.22 -6.35
C GLU A 24 -0.59 -4.55 -7.16
N ALA A 25 -0.76 -5.22 -8.31
CA ALA A 25 0.34 -5.57 -9.20
C ALA A 25 1.11 -4.34 -9.73
N LEU A 26 0.39 -3.25 -10.06
CA LEU A 26 1.00 -2.00 -10.49
C LEU A 26 1.82 -1.34 -9.37
N ILE A 27 1.29 -1.30 -8.15
CA ILE A 27 2.01 -0.74 -6.99
C ILE A 27 3.29 -1.55 -6.72
N GLU A 28 3.23 -2.88 -6.77
CA GLU A 28 4.41 -3.73 -6.62
C GLU A 28 5.47 -3.46 -7.69
N LEU A 29 5.07 -3.23 -8.94
CA LEU A 29 6.00 -2.89 -10.01
C LEU A 29 6.69 -1.55 -9.74
N ILE A 30 5.96 -0.54 -9.29
CA ILE A 30 6.50 0.78 -8.94
C ILE A 30 7.47 0.68 -7.75
N VAL A 31 7.14 -0.14 -6.75
CA VAL A 31 8.02 -0.42 -5.60
C VAL A 31 9.35 -1.04 -6.07
N LYS A 32 9.31 -2.02 -6.97
CA LYS A 32 10.53 -2.64 -7.54
C LYS A 32 11.39 -1.62 -8.30
N ILE A 33 10.76 -0.72 -9.07
CA ILE A 33 11.47 0.37 -9.76
C ILE A 33 12.16 1.29 -8.75
N ARG A 34 11.46 1.67 -7.68
CA ARG A 34 12.00 2.51 -6.59
C ARG A 34 13.22 1.86 -5.93
N GLU A 35 13.17 0.55 -5.68
CA GLU A 35 14.27 -0.23 -5.11
C GLU A 35 15.48 -0.26 -6.05
N ARG A 36 15.26 -0.47 -7.36
CA ARG A 36 16.32 -0.42 -8.37
C ARG A 36 16.99 0.97 -8.40
N LEU A 37 16.19 2.03 -8.36
CA LEU A 37 16.71 3.40 -8.31
C LEU A 37 17.55 3.66 -7.05
N ARG A 38 17.18 3.11 -5.88
CA ARG A 38 18.03 3.17 -4.69
C ARG A 38 19.35 2.43 -4.88
N ALA A 39 19.33 1.25 -5.50
CA ALA A 39 20.53 0.47 -5.79
C ALA A 39 21.48 1.21 -6.76
N GLU A 40 20.91 1.92 -7.74
CA GLU A 40 21.62 2.81 -8.67
C GLU A 40 22.05 4.15 -8.03
N LYS A 41 21.79 4.35 -6.73
CA LYS A 41 22.04 5.59 -5.97
C LYS A 41 21.28 6.82 -6.52
N ASN A 42 20.21 6.59 -7.27
CA ASN A 42 19.31 7.63 -7.76
C ASN A 42 18.24 7.96 -6.72
N TYR A 43 18.67 8.52 -5.59
CA TYR A 43 17.80 8.83 -4.46
C TYR A 43 16.73 9.87 -4.81
N LYS A 44 17.09 10.86 -5.65
CA LYS A 44 16.16 11.92 -6.08
C LYS A 44 14.92 11.36 -6.77
N LEU A 45 15.08 10.44 -7.72
CA LEU A 45 13.93 9.82 -8.39
C LEU A 45 13.20 8.82 -7.48
N SER A 46 13.94 8.10 -6.64
CA SER A 46 13.35 7.17 -5.67
C SER A 46 12.41 7.88 -4.69
N ASP A 47 12.84 9.03 -4.17
CA ASP A 47 12.05 9.83 -3.24
C ASP A 47 10.87 10.52 -3.94
N LYS A 48 11.05 10.99 -5.19
CA LYS A 48 9.96 11.51 -6.01
C LYS A 48 8.82 10.50 -6.20
N ILE A 49 9.15 9.23 -6.51
CA ILE A 49 8.15 8.16 -6.63
C ILE A 49 7.38 7.97 -5.32
N ARG A 50 8.07 8.01 -4.17
CA ARG A 50 7.43 7.88 -2.86
C ARG A 50 6.46 9.04 -2.60
N GLU A 51 6.85 10.25 -2.94
CA GLU A 51 6.03 11.46 -2.79
C GLU A 51 4.78 11.41 -3.69
N GLU A 52 4.94 11.11 -4.99
CA GLU A 52 3.82 11.00 -5.92
C GLU A 52 2.83 9.90 -5.53
N LEU A 53 3.32 8.76 -5.03
CA LEU A 53 2.46 7.70 -4.50
C LEU A 53 1.67 8.19 -3.27
N ALA A 54 2.31 8.95 -2.37
CA ALA A 54 1.64 9.50 -1.21
C ALA A 54 0.56 10.52 -1.60
N GLU A 55 0.81 11.36 -2.61
CA GLU A 55 -0.17 12.32 -3.14
C GLU A 55 -1.45 11.65 -3.65
N ILE A 56 -1.33 10.47 -4.26
CA ILE A 56 -2.49 9.67 -4.71
C ILE A 56 -3.06 8.74 -3.62
N GLY A 57 -2.61 8.89 -2.37
CA GLY A 57 -3.11 8.14 -1.22
C GLY A 57 -2.49 6.75 -1.04
N VAL A 58 -1.35 6.44 -1.66
CA VAL A 58 -0.58 5.21 -1.47
C VAL A 58 0.66 5.49 -0.61
N ILE A 59 0.61 5.08 0.65
CA ILE A 59 1.71 5.30 1.59
C ILE A 59 2.61 4.07 1.62
N LEU A 60 3.87 4.25 1.22
CA LEU A 60 4.91 3.23 1.33
C LEU A 60 5.57 3.29 2.71
N GLY A 61 5.68 2.15 3.39
CA GLY A 61 6.40 1.97 4.64
C GLY A 61 7.51 0.93 4.48
N ASP A 62 8.73 1.31 4.83
CA ASP A 62 9.88 0.39 4.79
C ASP A 62 9.80 -0.57 5.99
N LYS A 63 9.85 -1.87 5.73
CA LYS A 63 10.02 -2.91 6.76
C LYS A 63 11.32 -3.68 6.53
N PRO A 64 11.90 -4.29 7.57
CA PRO A 64 13.09 -5.14 7.43
C PRO A 64 12.90 -6.30 6.44
N GLU A 65 11.66 -6.73 6.26
CA GLU A 65 11.27 -7.86 5.40
C GLU A 65 10.84 -7.42 3.98
N GLY A 66 10.80 -6.10 3.70
CA GLY A 66 10.41 -5.55 2.40
C GLY A 66 9.62 -4.24 2.49
N THR A 67 9.31 -3.65 1.33
CA THR A 67 8.45 -2.45 1.27
C THR A 67 6.99 -2.85 1.44
N SER A 68 6.36 -2.41 2.53
CA SER A 68 4.90 -2.54 2.70
C SER A 68 4.19 -1.28 2.22
N TRP A 69 2.94 -1.40 1.76
CA TRP A 69 2.15 -0.24 1.35
C TRP A 69 0.74 -0.31 1.93
N LYS A 70 0.11 0.87 2.08
CA LYS A 70 -1.27 1.02 2.53
C LYS A 70 -1.95 2.16 1.77
N PHE A 71 -3.23 1.99 1.47
CA PHE A 71 -4.06 3.12 1.05
C PHE A 71 -4.42 3.98 2.26
N GLU A 72 -4.16 5.28 2.17
CA GLU A 72 -4.73 6.24 3.10
C GLU A 72 -6.21 6.42 2.77
N ARG A 73 -7.08 6.13 3.74
CA ARG A 73 -8.50 6.42 3.58
C ARG A 73 -8.66 7.93 3.64
N GLN A 74 -8.89 8.57 2.50
CA GLN A 74 -9.45 9.91 2.50
C GLN A 74 -10.87 9.80 3.07
N HIS A 75 -11.10 10.54 4.16
CA HIS A 75 -12.39 10.64 4.85
C HIS A 75 -13.43 11.37 4.00
#